data_AF-A0A7R7CKB6-F1
#
_entry.id   AF-A0A7R7CKB6-F1
#
_cell.length_a   1.000
_cell.length_b   1.000
_cell.length_c   1.000
_cell.angle_alpha   90.00
_cell.angle_beta   90.00
_cell.angle_gamma   90.00
#
_symmetry.space_group_name_H-M   'P 1'
#
loop_
_entity.id
_entity.type
_entity.pdbx_description
1 polymer ?
#
loop_
_entity_poly.entity_id
_entity_poly.type
_entity_poly.pdbx_seq_one_letter_code
_entity_poly.pdbx_strand_id
1 'polypeptide(L)' 'MTMTNLDLTLVEFVIEHPDPTAVKTLYQRLGLQNPPRIRKGEQHRYRAVIKTSAGLRELY' A
#
# COMPACT_ATOMS: atom_id res chain seq x y z
N MET A 1 0.22 -11.74 -25.39
CA MET A 1 0.65 -11.78 -23.98
C MET A 1 -0.62 -11.87 -23.15
N THR A 2 -0.99 -13.07 -22.71
CA THR A 2 -2.22 -13.30 -21.92
C THR A 2 -2.06 -12.65 -20.56
N MET A 3 -2.69 -11.50 -20.35
CA MET A 3 -2.84 -10.91 -19.03
C MET A 3 -3.85 -11.78 -18.28
N THR A 4 -3.37 -12.75 -17.53
CA THR A 4 -4.22 -13.54 -16.63
C THR A 4 -4.81 -12.56 -15.63
N ASN A 5 -6.10 -12.29 -15.70
CA ASN A 5 -6.79 -11.48 -14.71
C ASN A 5 -6.78 -12.32 -13.42
N LEU A 6 -5.79 -12.07 -12.56
CA LEU A 6 -5.77 -12.67 -11.23
C LEU A 6 -6.87 -11.98 -10.44
N ASP A 7 -7.83 -12.74 -9.92
CA ASP A 7 -8.85 -12.25 -8.99
C ASP A 7 -8.20 -11.82 -7.66
N LEU A 8 -7.52 -10.68 -7.68
CA LEU A 8 -6.82 -10.09 -6.56
C LEU A 8 -7.53 -8.82 -6.15
N THR A 9 -7.87 -8.73 -4.86
CA THR A 9 -8.39 -7.50 -4.28
C THR A 9 -7.39 -6.96 -3.28
N LEU A 10 -6.95 -5.71 -3.44
CA LEU A 10 -6.17 -5.02 -2.43
C LEU A 10 -7.07 -4.71 -1.22
N VAL A 11 -6.68 -5.21 -0.04
CA VAL A 11 -7.44 -5.05 1.21
C VAL A 11 -6.83 -3.95 2.07
N GLU A 12 -5.51 -3.95 2.21
CA GLU A 12 -4.78 -2.93 2.97
C GLU A 12 -3.47 -2.62 2.26
N PHE A 13 -3.08 -1.35 2.22
CA PHE A 13 -1.73 -0.94 1.82
C PHE A 13 -1.19 0.08 2.83
N VAL A 14 -0.08 -0.29 3.47
CA VAL A 14 0.57 0.50 4.53
C VAL A 14 1.98 0.86 4.11
N ILE A 15 2.35 2.11 4.34
CA ILE A 15 3.72 2.60 4.23
C ILE A 15 4.22 2.95 5.62
N GLU A 16 5.37 2.42 6.00
CA GLU A 16 6.13 2.89 7.14
C GLU A 16 7.19 3.88 6.67
N HIS A 17 7.34 4.98 7.40
CA HIS A 17 8.34 5.98 7.09
C HIS A 17 8.86 6.68 8.36
N PRO A 18 10.15 7.08 8.41
CA PRO A 18 10.70 7.89 9.50
C PRO A 18 9.99 9.24 9.64
N ASP A 19 9.47 9.79 8.55
CA ASP A 19 8.66 11.01 8.58
C ASP A 19 7.31 10.79 7.87
N PRO A 20 6.27 10.34 8.59
CA PRO A 20 4.93 10.16 8.02
C PRO A 20 4.31 11.46 7.51
N THR A 21 4.67 12.60 8.11
CA THR A 21 4.07 13.89 7.78
C THR A 21 4.57 14.39 6.42
N ALA A 22 5.87 14.22 6.14
CA ALA A 22 6.43 14.52 4.83
C ALA A 22 5.75 13.73 3.71
N VAL A 23 5.55 12.42 3.90
CA VAL A 23 4.90 11.55 2.91
C VAL A 23 3.43 11.91 2.72
N LYS A 24 2.69 12.18 3.80
CA LYS A 24 1.29 12.65 3.72
C LYS A 24 1.19 13.96 2.93
N THR A 25 2.07 14.91 3.22
CA THR A 25 2.10 16.22 2.53
C THR A 25 2.39 16.05 1.04
N LEU A 26 3.33 15.16 0.68
CA LEU A 26 3.63 14.83 -0.71
C LEU A 26 2.38 14.26 -1.41
N TYR A 27 1.71 13.28 -0.81
CA TYR A 27 0.53 12.66 -1.42
C TYR A 27 -0.66 13.60 -1.56
N GLN A 28 -0.85 14.51 -0.61
CA GLN A 28 -1.84 15.58 -0.72
C GLN A 28 -1.53 16.51 -1.89
N ARG A 29 -0.26 16.91 -2.06
CA ARG A 29 0.18 17.75 -3.20
C ARG A 29 0.00 17.05 -4.54
N LEU A 30 0.14 15.73 -4.58
CA LEU A 30 -0.09 14.92 -5.78
C LEU A 30 -1.58 14.66 -6.06
N GLY A 31 -2.49 15.04 -5.16
CA GLY A 31 -3.93 14.86 -5.35
C GLY A 31 -4.38 13.40 -5.39
N LEU A 32 -3.68 12.51 -4.65
CA LEU A 32 -4.07 11.10 -4.59
C LEU A 32 -5.44 10.94 -3.94
N GLN A 33 -6.38 10.31 -4.66
CA GLN A 33 -7.75 10.11 -4.18
C GLN A 33 -7.82 9.12 -3.00
N ASN A 34 -7.02 8.06 -3.04
CA ASN A 34 -6.97 7.00 -2.02
C ASN A 34 -5.51 6.73 -1.62
N PRO A 35 -4.87 7.64 -0.88
CA PRO A 35 -3.48 7.44 -0.46
C PRO A 35 -3.39 6.24 0.50
N PRO A 36 -2.28 5.48 0.47
CA PRO A 36 -2.08 4.41 1.43
C PRO A 36 -2.03 4.92 2.86
N ARG A 37 -2.26 4.01 3.81
CA ARG A 37 -2.13 4.33 5.22
C ARG A 37 -0.65 4.50 5.54
N ILE A 38 -0.26 5.67 6.04
CA ILE A 38 1.14 5.94 6.41
C ILE A 38 1.29 5.84 7.93
N ARG A 39 2.26 5.06 8.41
CA ARG A 39 2.63 4.86 9.82
C ARG A 39 4.09 5.27 10.06
N LYS A 40 4.43 5.61 11.30
CA LYS A 40 5.81 5.88 11.71
C LYS A 40 6.58 4.56 11.78
N GLY A 41 7.75 4.52 11.17
CA GLY A 41 8.70 3.40 11.26
C GLY A 41 10.14 3.92 11.18
N GLU A 42 11.11 3.05 11.43
CA GLU A 42 12.54 3.43 11.42
C GLU A 42 13.11 3.55 10.00
N GLN A 43 12.45 2.93 9.02
CA GLN A 43 12.88 2.88 7.63
C GLN A 43 11.66 3.00 6.71
N HIS A 44 11.92 3.31 5.44
CA HIS A 44 10.88 3.23 4.42
C HIS A 44 10.56 1.77 4.11
N ARG A 45 9.35 1.33 4.44
CA ARG A 45 8.87 -0.03 4.16
C ARG A 45 7.44 0.00 3.66
N TYR A 46 7.07 -1.02 2.91
CA TYR A 46 5.71 -1.21 2.43
C TYR A 46 5.18 -2.58 2.87
N ARG A 47 3.87 -2.64 3.12
CA ARG A 47 3.14 -3.88 3.36
C ARG A 47 1.80 -3.78 2.66
N ALA A 48 1.47 -4.79 1.86
CA ALA A 48 0.16 -4.94 1.26
C ALA A 48 -0.52 -6.20 1.75
N VAL A 49 -1.82 -6.14 1.97
CA VAL A 49 -2.67 -7.32 2.18
C VAL A 49 -3.56 -7.45 0.96
N ILE A 50 -3.48 -8.59 0.28
CA ILE A 50 -4.32 -8.91 -0.87
C ILE A 50 -5.22 -10.09 -0.54
N LYS A 51 -6.45 -10.07 -1.04
CA LYS A 51 -7.33 -11.24 -1.08
C LYS A 51 -7.10 -11.97 -2.39
N THR A 52 -6.82 -13.27 -2.28
CA THR A 52 -6.70 -14.22 -3.39
C THR A 52 -7.81 -15.26 -3.30
N SER A 53 -7.99 -16.09 -4.33
CA SER A 53 -8.86 -17.27 -4.26
C SER A 53 -8.47 -18.26 -3.15
N ALA A 54 -7.20 -18.26 -2.74
CA ALA A 54 -6.67 -19.08 -1.64
C ALA A 54 -6.73 -18.39 -0.27
N GLY A 55 -7.36 -17.22 -0.15
CA GLY A 55 -7.44 -16.43 1.09
C GLY A 55 -6.56 -15.18 1.08
N LEU A 56 -6.36 -14.59 2.26
CA LEU A 56 -5.53 -13.38 2.43
C LEU A 56 -4.05 -13.72 2.32
N ARG A 57 -3.28 -12.86 1.66
CA ARG A 57 -1.82 -12.91 1.59
C ARG A 57 -1.22 -11.55 1.90
N GLU A 58 -0.10 -11.58 2.60
CA GLU A 58 0.70 -10.39 2.85
C GLU A 58 1.86 -10.33 1.86
N LEU A 59 2.13 -9.12 1.36
CA LEU A 59 3.22 -8.80 0.44
C LEU A 59 4.11 -7.72 1.07
N TYR A 60 5.43 -7.84 0.83
CA TYR A 60 6.49 -7.02 1.42
C TYR A 60 7.55 -6.62 0.40
#